data_AF-A0A2P2DWA3-F1
#
_entry.id   AF-A0A2P2DWA3-F1
#
_cell.length_a   1.000
_cell.length_b   1.000
_cell.length_c   1.000
_cell.angle_alpha   90.00
_cell.angle_beta   90.00
_cell.angle_gamma   90.00
#
_symmetry.space_group_name_H-M   'P 1'
#
loop_
_entity.id
_entity.type
_entity.pdbx_description
1 polymer ?
#
loop_
_entity_poly.entity_id
_entity_poly.type
_entity_poly.pdbx_seq_one_letter_code
_entity_poly.pdbx_strand_id
1 'polypeptide(L)'
;MHHMHTNLKTLLSYALLFCLAPHLFGQKQIGEKEYADLLWGKDEEFDLNQFPSGSFIYHSSDFILARGKAFQGEPPTSRGSFTFEGIEVKNCGDWNNETIQMVVTGKEKERALAKKRLQAGIRFDPQFFPFRYNLGRLHSIDYEYKEALIQFEYAKAEMPDYYKTYLHIGILSEITREAYYAVEHYKLAAKKNPYDTEALVRLSDHYLASGLKNRAFQYLTEASKIQETSPNVRLGFARLEMEKGNFHIAYKIFAKTSLTSQEGKPIPYDKKFHYYFAETASKVTDYETAEEEYTKMLSFPNDPFFATVSPKVIARRRDIAKKFAEAKKTQLDDSEAVPVDSDGN
;
A
#
# COMPACT_ATOMS: atom_id res chain seq x y z
N MET A 1 38.28 66.33 20.90
CA MET A 1 38.25 64.88 20.58
C MET A 1 36.87 64.54 20.07
N HIS A 2 36.86 63.90 18.89
CA HIS A 2 35.79 63.43 18.01
C HIS A 2 34.30 63.47 18.40
N HIS A 3 33.53 64.01 17.45
CA HIS A 3 32.17 63.64 17.05
C HIS A 3 31.91 62.12 17.07
N MET A 4 30.69 61.73 17.46
CA MET A 4 29.89 60.79 16.66
C MET A 4 28.39 60.99 16.98
N HIS A 5 27.78 61.91 16.23
CA HIS A 5 26.37 61.82 15.87
C HIS A 5 26.29 60.84 14.70
N THR A 6 25.67 59.68 14.89
CA THR A 6 25.30 58.67 13.86
C THR A 6 24.73 57.47 14.64
N ASN A 7 23.67 56.76 14.27
CA ASN A 7 22.65 56.95 13.26
C ASN A 7 21.49 56.01 13.69
N LEU A 8 20.49 56.49 14.46
CA LEU A 8 19.33 55.65 14.85
C LEU A 8 18.42 55.31 13.64
N LYS A 9 18.77 55.80 12.44
CA LYS A 9 18.04 55.60 11.19
C LYS A 9 18.49 54.39 10.36
N THR A 10 19.54 53.67 10.76
CA THR A 10 20.04 52.48 10.02
C THR A 10 19.72 51.13 10.66
N LEU A 11 19.10 51.11 11.86
CA LEU A 11 18.60 49.88 12.48
C LEU A 11 17.12 49.58 12.14
N LEU A 12 16.36 50.58 11.67
CA LEU A 12 14.98 50.38 11.20
C LEU A 12 14.88 49.95 9.73
N SER A 13 15.95 50.06 8.94
CA SER A 13 15.95 49.73 7.50
C SER A 13 16.24 48.27 7.17
N TYR A 14 16.66 47.45 8.15
CA TYR A 14 16.81 45.99 7.97
C TYR A 14 15.64 45.19 8.53
N ALA A 15 14.79 45.79 9.37
CA ALA A 15 13.59 45.12 9.90
C ALA A 15 12.39 45.13 8.93
N LEU A 16 12.44 45.91 7.85
CA LEU A 16 11.35 46.03 6.87
C LEU A 16 11.52 45.19 5.59
N LEU A 17 12.65 44.49 5.43
CA LEU A 17 12.93 43.67 4.23
C LEU A 17 12.57 42.19 4.38
N PHE A 18 12.03 41.77 5.53
CA PHE A 18 11.50 40.42 5.75
C PHE A 18 9.97 40.31 5.63
N CYS A 19 9.27 41.39 5.27
CA CYS A 19 7.80 41.43 5.29
C CYS A 19 7.11 41.36 3.91
N LEU A 20 7.84 41.19 2.81
CA LEU A 20 7.24 41.15 1.47
C LEU A 20 7.93 40.13 0.55
N ALA A 21 8.29 38.95 1.06
CA ALA A 21 8.22 37.79 0.19
C ALA A 21 6.73 37.52 0.00
N PRO A 22 6.16 37.57 -1.22
CA PRO A 22 4.84 36.98 -1.42
C PRO A 22 4.98 35.56 -0.93
N HIS A 23 4.28 35.22 0.15
CA HIS A 23 4.11 33.84 0.55
C HIS A 23 3.71 33.10 -0.73
N LEU A 24 4.60 32.22 -1.21
CA LEU A 24 4.21 31.19 -2.17
C LEU A 24 3.26 30.28 -1.40
N PHE A 25 2.02 30.76 -1.24
CA PHE A 25 0.89 29.94 -0.88
C PHE A 25 0.78 28.92 -2.01
N GLY A 26 1.22 27.68 -1.75
CA GLY A 26 0.77 26.59 -2.61
C GLY A 26 -0.74 26.44 -2.49
N GLN A 27 -1.35 25.60 -3.33
CA GLN A 27 -2.80 25.41 -3.33
C GLN A 27 -3.24 24.46 -2.20
N LYS A 28 -2.72 24.64 -0.98
CA LYS A 28 -3.27 24.01 0.23
C LYS A 28 -4.61 24.61 0.67
N GLN A 29 -5.10 25.66 -0.01
CA GLN A 29 -6.36 26.34 0.29
C GLN A 29 -7.21 26.60 -0.97
N ILE A 30 -8.44 26.08 -0.99
CA ILE A 30 -9.53 26.68 -1.77
C ILE A 30 -10.45 27.44 -0.80
N GLY A 31 -10.38 28.77 -0.87
CA GLY A 31 -11.14 29.66 0.03
C GLY A 31 -10.42 29.89 1.36
N GLU A 32 -11.17 30.00 2.46
CA GLU A 32 -10.67 30.35 3.81
C GLU A 32 -10.40 29.13 4.72
N LYS A 33 -10.43 27.88 4.20
CA LYS A 33 -10.29 26.66 5.03
C LYS A 33 -9.44 25.56 4.39
N GLU A 34 -8.87 24.71 5.26
CA GLU A 34 -7.98 23.57 4.96
C GLU A 34 -8.73 22.36 4.36
N TYR A 35 -8.03 21.54 3.56
CA TYR A 35 -8.54 20.26 3.05
C TYR A 35 -8.50 19.20 4.14
N ALA A 36 -9.67 18.70 4.54
CA ALA A 36 -9.79 17.63 5.51
C ALA A 36 -9.61 16.25 4.84
N ASP A 37 -9.08 15.32 5.62
CA ASP A 37 -8.33 14.12 5.26
C ASP A 37 -8.96 13.12 4.29
N LEU A 38 -8.07 12.42 3.56
CA LEU A 38 -8.39 11.16 2.92
C LEU A 38 -8.58 10.07 3.99
N LEU A 39 -9.74 9.42 3.98
CA LEU A 39 -10.10 8.17 4.67
C LEU A 39 -10.52 8.34 6.15
N TRP A 40 -11.84 8.50 6.35
CA TRP A 40 -12.52 8.44 7.65
C TRP A 40 -13.25 7.11 7.88
N GLY A 41 -13.39 6.77 9.16
CA GLY A 41 -13.97 5.53 9.65
C GLY A 41 -15.44 5.33 9.28
N LYS A 42 -15.89 4.09 9.41
CA LYS A 42 -17.31 3.75 9.31
C LYS A 42 -18.01 4.41 10.52
N ASP A 43 -18.90 5.37 10.26
CA ASP A 43 -19.81 6.05 11.20
C ASP A 43 -19.43 7.47 11.70
N GLU A 44 -18.52 8.19 11.04
CA GLU A 44 -18.41 9.67 11.25
C GLU A 44 -19.38 10.43 10.33
N GLU A 45 -20.27 11.25 10.91
CA GLU A 45 -21.15 12.15 10.16
C GLU A 45 -20.33 13.18 9.37
N PHE A 46 -20.57 13.27 8.08
CA PHE A 46 -19.81 14.09 7.14
C PHE A 46 -20.28 15.55 7.13
N ASP A 47 -19.43 16.48 7.55
CA ASP A 47 -19.67 17.90 7.29
C ASP A 47 -19.27 18.25 5.85
N LEU A 48 -20.24 18.25 4.94
CA LEU A 48 -20.10 18.67 3.53
C LEU A 48 -19.45 20.07 3.37
N ASN A 49 -19.47 20.90 4.42
CA ASN A 49 -18.85 22.23 4.40
C ASN A 49 -17.31 22.20 4.48
N GLN A 50 -16.71 21.06 4.82
CA GLN A 50 -15.24 20.88 4.84
C GLN A 50 -14.63 20.71 3.43
N PHE A 51 -15.47 20.50 2.41
CA PHE A 51 -15.05 20.29 1.02
C PHE A 51 -15.77 21.23 0.05
N PRO A 52 -15.58 22.56 0.16
CA PRO A 52 -16.42 23.53 -0.52
C PRO A 52 -16.30 23.50 -2.05
N SER A 53 -15.21 22.96 -2.61
CA SER A 53 -14.95 23.02 -4.06
C SER A 53 -14.39 21.73 -4.69
N GLY A 54 -13.64 20.90 -3.95
CA GLY A 54 -13.03 19.68 -4.46
C GLY A 54 -12.76 18.66 -3.34
N SER A 55 -12.47 17.43 -3.72
CA SER A 55 -12.19 16.32 -2.79
C SER A 55 -11.21 15.33 -3.43
N PHE A 56 -10.65 14.42 -2.63
CA PHE A 56 -9.78 13.35 -3.11
C PHE A 56 -10.39 11.98 -2.88
N ILE A 57 -10.17 11.07 -3.82
CA ILE A 57 -10.59 9.67 -3.70
C ILE A 57 -9.39 8.75 -3.88
N TYR A 58 -9.42 7.63 -3.16
CA TYR A 58 -8.41 6.60 -3.27
C TYR A 58 -8.73 5.65 -4.44
N HIS A 59 -7.75 5.41 -5.30
CA HIS A 59 -7.83 4.43 -6.38
C HIS A 59 -7.35 3.06 -5.89
N SER A 60 -7.96 1.97 -6.38
CA SER A 60 -7.65 0.59 -5.95
C SER A 60 -6.19 0.18 -6.17
N SER A 61 -5.51 0.79 -7.15
CA SER A 61 -4.07 0.63 -7.42
C SER A 61 -3.16 1.48 -6.52
N ASP A 62 -3.68 2.03 -5.42
CA ASP A 62 -2.94 2.81 -4.44
C ASP A 62 -2.37 4.12 -4.99
N PHE A 63 -3.27 4.88 -5.62
CA PHE A 63 -3.06 6.25 -6.09
C PHE A 63 -4.20 7.15 -5.62
N ILE A 64 -3.99 8.45 -5.68
CA ILE A 64 -4.96 9.48 -5.31
C ILE A 64 -5.49 10.15 -6.56
N LEU A 65 -6.81 10.21 -6.68
CA LEU A 65 -7.50 10.97 -7.71
C LEU A 65 -8.19 12.17 -7.08
N ALA A 66 -8.40 13.20 -7.89
CA ALA A 66 -9.18 14.37 -7.54
C ALA A 66 -10.63 14.22 -8.02
N ARG A 67 -11.55 14.83 -7.28
CA ARG A 67 -12.99 14.94 -7.60
C ARG A 67 -13.49 16.33 -7.23
N GLY A 68 -14.68 16.66 -7.71
CA GLY A 68 -15.38 17.87 -7.31
C GLY A 68 -15.88 17.81 -5.86
N LYS A 69 -16.85 18.67 -5.54
CA LYS A 69 -17.44 18.75 -4.20
C LYS A 69 -18.03 17.40 -3.77
N ALA A 70 -17.79 17.02 -2.51
CA ALA A 70 -18.37 15.82 -1.90
C ALA A 70 -18.15 14.53 -2.71
N PHE A 71 -16.95 14.34 -3.26
CA PHE A 71 -16.54 13.17 -4.05
C PHE A 71 -17.28 13.00 -5.38
N GLN A 72 -17.99 14.02 -5.84
CA GLN A 72 -18.82 13.99 -7.04
C GLN A 72 -18.35 15.00 -8.09
N GLY A 73 -18.55 14.66 -9.36
CA GLY A 73 -18.22 15.51 -10.50
C GLY A 73 -16.72 15.66 -10.75
N GLU A 74 -16.41 16.59 -11.65
CA GLU A 74 -15.04 16.91 -12.05
C GLU A 74 -14.34 17.79 -10.99
N PRO A 75 -13.01 17.65 -10.83
CA PRO A 75 -12.21 18.53 -10.01
C PRO A 75 -12.40 20.02 -10.36
N PRO A 76 -12.37 20.94 -9.38
CA PRO A 76 -12.45 22.37 -9.64
C PRO A 76 -11.24 22.87 -10.43
N THR A 77 -11.41 23.96 -11.18
CA THR A 77 -10.32 24.60 -11.92
C THR A 77 -9.22 25.12 -11.00
N SER A 78 -7.97 25.08 -11.46
CA SER A 78 -6.84 25.61 -10.71
C SER A 78 -6.81 27.13 -10.74
N ARG A 79 -6.18 27.73 -9.73
CA ARG A 79 -5.87 29.15 -9.70
C ARG A 79 -4.65 29.42 -10.58
N GLY A 80 -4.89 29.59 -11.87
CA GLY A 80 -3.88 29.81 -12.90
C GLY A 80 -3.69 28.58 -13.79
N SER A 81 -2.71 28.67 -14.69
CA SER A 81 -2.35 27.60 -15.62
C SER A 81 -0.84 27.49 -15.75
N PHE A 82 -0.37 26.35 -16.24
CA PHE A 82 1.02 26.15 -16.65
C PHE A 82 1.07 25.45 -18.01
N THR A 83 2.22 25.52 -18.67
CA THR A 83 2.42 24.82 -19.94
C THR A 83 3.30 23.59 -19.75
N PHE A 84 2.91 22.47 -20.34
CA PHE A 84 3.71 21.27 -20.43
C PHE A 84 3.70 20.76 -21.87
N GLU A 85 4.88 20.63 -22.48
CA GLU A 85 5.03 20.17 -23.87
C GLU A 85 4.15 20.93 -24.88
N GLY A 86 3.97 22.24 -24.67
CA GLY A 86 3.17 23.11 -25.54
C GLY A 86 1.65 23.10 -25.26
N ILE A 87 1.19 22.30 -24.29
CA ILE A 87 -0.22 22.23 -23.90
C ILE A 87 -0.44 23.07 -22.64
N GLU A 88 -1.45 23.94 -22.66
CA GLU A 88 -1.88 24.70 -21.49
C GLU A 88 -2.71 23.82 -20.55
N VAL A 89 -2.27 23.69 -19.30
CA VAL A 89 -2.93 22.92 -18.24
C VAL A 89 -3.59 23.89 -17.26
N LYS A 90 -4.92 23.83 -17.17
CA LYS A 90 -5.75 24.73 -16.35
C LYS A 90 -6.32 24.08 -15.08
N ASN A 91 -6.17 22.76 -14.93
CA ASN A 91 -6.75 22.00 -13.83
C ASN A 91 -5.76 20.93 -13.35
N CYS A 92 -5.23 21.10 -12.14
CA CYS A 92 -4.32 20.15 -11.49
C CYS A 92 -4.99 18.82 -11.17
N GLY A 93 -6.29 18.83 -10.84
CA GLY A 93 -7.05 17.63 -10.56
C GLY A 93 -7.21 16.76 -11.81
N ASP A 94 -7.61 17.37 -12.92
CA ASP A 94 -7.73 16.65 -14.21
C ASP A 94 -6.36 16.16 -14.67
N TRP A 95 -5.35 17.03 -14.60
CA TRP A 95 -3.96 16.68 -14.94
C TRP A 95 -3.46 15.49 -14.12
N ASN A 96 -3.72 15.47 -12.81
CA ASN A 96 -3.41 14.36 -11.93
C ASN A 96 -4.15 13.09 -12.38
N ASN A 97 -5.47 13.17 -12.55
CA ASN A 97 -6.30 12.02 -12.88
C ASN A 97 -5.90 11.37 -14.21
N GLU A 98 -5.68 12.18 -15.25
CA GLU A 98 -5.15 11.71 -16.53
C GLU A 98 -3.79 11.05 -16.37
N THR A 99 -2.90 11.65 -15.57
CA THR A 99 -1.57 11.10 -15.32
C THR A 99 -1.66 9.73 -14.63
N ILE A 100 -2.55 9.56 -13.66
CA ILE A 100 -2.76 8.27 -12.99
C ILE A 100 -3.45 7.26 -13.91
N GLN A 101 -4.39 7.70 -14.75
CA GLN A 101 -5.00 6.84 -15.75
C GLN A 101 -3.95 6.23 -16.67
N MET A 102 -3.00 7.04 -17.16
CA MET A 102 -1.86 6.54 -17.96
C MET A 102 -1.04 5.50 -17.20
N VAL A 103 -0.78 5.70 -15.91
CA VAL A 103 -0.01 4.75 -15.09
C VAL A 103 -0.75 3.42 -14.94
N VAL A 104 -2.06 3.49 -14.68
CA VAL A 104 -2.89 2.30 -14.44
C VAL A 104 -3.12 1.50 -15.73
N THR A 105 -3.22 2.17 -16.89
CA THR A 105 -3.40 1.50 -18.20
C THR A 105 -2.08 1.15 -18.89
N GLY A 106 -0.98 1.77 -18.50
CA GLY A 106 0.21 1.92 -19.31
C GLY A 106 1.36 0.94 -19.07
N LYS A 107 2.29 0.92 -20.03
CA LYS A 107 3.58 0.20 -19.93
C LYS A 107 4.65 1.08 -19.26
N GLU A 108 5.84 0.53 -18.99
CA GLU A 108 6.97 1.22 -18.33
C GLU A 108 7.32 2.61 -18.90
N LYS A 109 7.24 2.80 -20.23
CA LYS A 109 7.45 4.10 -20.88
C LYS A 109 6.48 5.19 -20.42
N GLU A 110 5.25 4.82 -20.07
CA GLU A 110 4.23 5.75 -19.60
C GLU A 110 4.50 6.19 -18.16
N ARG A 111 5.16 5.35 -17.34
CA ARG A 111 5.56 5.73 -15.96
C ARG A 111 6.62 6.83 -15.95
N ALA A 112 7.60 6.78 -16.86
CA ALA A 112 8.60 7.84 -16.99
C ALA A 112 7.97 9.20 -17.37
N LEU A 113 7.02 9.19 -18.30
CA LEU A 113 6.25 10.39 -18.65
C LEU A 113 5.37 10.85 -17.48
N ALA A 114 4.70 9.93 -16.78
CA ALA A 114 3.89 10.25 -15.62
C ALA A 114 4.71 10.95 -14.51
N LYS A 115 5.92 10.47 -14.21
CA LYS A 115 6.84 11.16 -13.28
C LYS A 115 7.12 12.59 -13.72
N LYS A 116 7.41 12.83 -15.01
CA LYS A 116 7.61 14.20 -15.54
C LYS A 116 6.36 15.07 -15.42
N ARG A 117 5.18 14.52 -15.72
CA ARG A 117 3.88 15.21 -15.57
C ARG A 117 3.61 15.60 -14.12
N LEU A 118 3.84 14.70 -13.16
CA LEU A 118 3.68 14.98 -11.73
C LEU A 118 4.70 16.01 -11.25
N GLN A 119 5.97 15.91 -11.66
CA GLN A 119 7.00 16.89 -11.32
C GLN A 119 6.68 18.30 -11.86
N ALA A 120 6.09 18.40 -13.05
CA ALA A 120 5.59 19.68 -13.57
C ALA A 120 4.44 20.22 -12.73
N GLY A 121 3.51 19.34 -12.33
CA GLY A 121 2.44 19.66 -11.39
C GLY A 121 2.98 20.19 -10.05
N ILE A 122 3.99 19.54 -9.46
CA ILE A 122 4.63 19.98 -8.21
C ILE A 122 5.30 21.36 -8.36
N ARG A 123 5.89 21.68 -9.51
CA ARG A 123 6.49 23.01 -9.74
C ARG A 123 5.43 24.11 -9.82
N PHE A 124 4.27 23.80 -10.41
CA PHE A 124 3.16 24.73 -10.50
C PHE A 124 2.41 24.86 -9.17
N ASP A 125 2.17 23.74 -8.51
CA ASP A 125 1.55 23.66 -7.19
C ASP A 125 2.28 22.68 -6.26
N PRO A 126 3.20 23.20 -5.43
CA PRO A 126 3.95 22.38 -4.50
C PRO A 126 3.11 21.77 -3.36
N GLN A 127 1.91 22.29 -3.11
CA GLN A 127 1.04 21.87 -2.01
C GLN A 127 -0.12 20.98 -2.48
N PHE A 128 -0.25 20.71 -3.78
CA PHE A 128 -1.21 19.72 -4.27
C PHE A 128 -0.81 18.32 -3.80
N PHE A 129 -1.42 17.88 -2.70
CA PHE A 129 -1.11 16.60 -2.07
C PHE A 129 -1.03 15.41 -3.04
N PRO A 130 -1.98 15.21 -3.99
CA PRO A 130 -1.94 14.06 -4.89
C PRO A 130 -0.65 13.95 -5.70
N PHE A 131 -0.05 15.07 -6.13
CA PHE A 131 1.16 14.99 -6.95
C PHE A 131 2.32 14.35 -6.20
N ARG A 132 2.54 14.72 -4.94
CA ARG A 132 3.63 14.18 -4.12
C ARG A 132 3.36 12.73 -3.73
N TYR A 133 2.14 12.43 -3.28
CA TYR A 133 1.77 11.05 -2.95
C TYR A 133 1.94 10.11 -4.15
N ASN A 134 1.38 10.49 -5.29
CA ASN A 134 1.42 9.66 -6.50
C ASN A 134 2.83 9.54 -7.07
N LEU A 135 3.65 10.59 -6.97
CA LEU A 135 5.05 10.52 -7.38
C LEU A 135 5.86 9.59 -6.46
N GLY A 136 5.61 9.64 -5.15
CA GLY A 136 6.18 8.70 -4.18
C GLY A 136 5.82 7.25 -4.49
N ARG A 137 4.55 6.99 -4.82
CA ARG A 137 4.08 5.67 -5.26
C ARG A 137 4.78 5.20 -6.53
N LEU A 138 4.91 6.05 -7.54
CA LEU A 138 5.63 5.72 -8.77
C LEU A 138 7.10 5.40 -8.53
N HIS A 139 7.79 6.21 -7.74
CA HIS A 139 9.17 5.93 -7.34
C HIS A 139 9.27 4.59 -6.60
N SER A 140 8.33 4.28 -5.70
CA SER A 140 8.29 3.02 -4.97
C SER A 140 8.11 1.81 -5.89
N ILE A 141 7.27 1.91 -6.92
CA ILE A 141 7.03 0.85 -7.91
C ILE A 141 8.26 0.61 -8.78
N ASP A 142 8.99 1.68 -9.12
CA ASP A 142 10.22 1.60 -9.91
C ASP A 142 11.48 1.36 -9.02
N TYR A 143 11.29 0.99 -7.75
CA TYR A 143 12.36 0.67 -6.81
C TYR A 143 13.32 1.83 -6.47
N GLU A 144 12.91 3.06 -6.78
CA GLU A 144 13.62 4.32 -6.47
C GLU A 144 13.26 4.74 -5.04
N TYR A 145 13.66 3.93 -4.06
CA TYR A 145 13.15 4.02 -2.68
C TYR A 145 13.50 5.33 -1.97
N LYS A 146 14.68 5.92 -2.27
CA LYS A 146 15.11 7.17 -1.64
C LYS A 146 14.25 8.34 -2.12
N GLU A 147 14.01 8.39 -3.42
CA GLU A 147 13.16 9.37 -4.07
C GLU A 147 11.71 9.20 -3.59
N ALA A 148 11.23 7.96 -3.48
CA ALA A 148 9.91 7.65 -2.94
C ALA A 148 9.74 8.19 -1.52
N LEU A 149 10.72 7.92 -0.64
CA LEU A 149 10.72 8.37 0.75
C LEU A 149 10.65 9.91 0.84
N ILE A 150 11.46 10.62 0.03
CA ILE A 150 11.44 12.08 -0.04
C ILE A 150 10.04 12.59 -0.41
N GLN A 151 9.40 11.99 -1.42
CA GLN A 151 8.06 12.43 -1.83
C GLN A 151 6.99 12.13 -0.77
N PHE A 152 7.06 10.98 -0.09
CA PHE A 152 6.14 10.69 0.99
C PHE A 152 6.36 11.55 2.24
N GLU A 153 7.60 11.93 2.54
CA GLU A 153 7.89 12.89 3.62
C GLU A 153 7.25 14.25 3.33
N TYR A 154 7.38 14.76 2.09
CA TYR A 154 6.66 15.97 1.72
C TYR A 154 5.14 15.78 1.72
N ALA A 155 4.62 14.65 1.22
CA ALA A 155 3.18 14.37 1.22
C ALA A 155 2.61 14.28 2.65
N LYS A 156 3.36 13.69 3.59
CA LYS A 156 3.05 13.65 5.03
C LYS A 156 3.03 15.05 5.63
N ALA A 157 3.97 15.92 5.26
CA ALA A 157 3.97 17.31 5.72
C ALA A 157 2.76 18.10 5.17
N GLU A 158 2.26 17.74 3.98
CA GLU A 158 1.05 18.35 3.44
C GLU A 158 -0.23 17.88 4.13
N MET A 159 -0.39 16.57 4.35
CA MET A 159 -1.55 16.00 5.04
C MET A 159 -1.09 15.08 6.19
N PRO A 160 -0.81 15.65 7.38
CA PRO A 160 -0.21 14.92 8.50
C PRO A 160 -1.14 13.90 9.14
N ASP A 161 -2.43 13.94 8.84
CA ASP A 161 -3.42 12.98 9.35
C ASP A 161 -3.68 11.82 8.38
N TYR A 162 -3.20 11.91 7.14
CA TYR A 162 -3.38 10.85 6.15
C TYR A 162 -2.50 9.62 6.40
N TYR A 163 -3.09 8.57 6.96
CA TYR A 163 -2.36 7.38 7.45
C TYR A 163 -1.51 6.66 6.39
N LYS A 164 -1.91 6.65 5.11
CA LYS A 164 -1.16 5.91 4.08
C LYS A 164 0.21 6.51 3.77
N THR A 165 0.45 7.79 4.06
CA THR A 165 1.81 8.35 3.95
C THR A 165 2.76 7.70 4.95
N TYR A 166 2.34 7.57 6.21
CA TYR A 166 3.08 6.84 7.25
C TYR A 166 3.24 5.36 6.88
N LEU A 167 2.19 4.72 6.36
CA LEU A 167 2.26 3.33 5.92
C LEU A 167 3.34 3.14 4.85
N HIS A 168 3.37 3.98 3.80
CA HIS A 168 4.38 3.89 2.74
C HIS A 168 5.79 4.20 3.23
N ILE A 169 5.95 5.18 4.12
CA ILE A 169 7.25 5.44 4.77
C ILE A 169 7.69 4.21 5.56
N GLY A 170 6.78 3.54 6.27
CA GLY A 170 7.06 2.31 7.00
C GLY A 170 7.51 1.17 6.08
N ILE A 171 6.79 0.95 4.97
CA ILE A 171 7.13 -0.06 3.96
C ILE A 171 8.51 0.20 3.37
N LEU A 172 8.78 1.44 2.96
CA LEU A 172 10.07 1.81 2.38
C LEU A 172 11.20 1.66 3.39
N SER A 173 10.98 2.05 4.65
CA SER A 173 11.95 1.88 5.73
C SER A 173 12.27 0.42 5.98
N GLU A 174 11.27 -0.47 5.90
CA GLU A 174 11.48 -1.92 6.04
C GLU A 174 12.33 -2.48 4.89
N ILE A 175 12.03 -2.06 3.65
CA ILE A 175 12.80 -2.45 2.45
C ILE A 175 14.24 -1.95 2.53
N THR A 176 14.46 -0.72 3.02
CA THR A 176 15.81 -0.14 3.18
C THR A 176 16.51 -0.57 4.47
N ARG A 177 15.94 -1.55 5.20
CA ARG A 177 16.50 -2.14 6.44
C ARG A 177 16.59 -1.18 7.64
N GLU A 178 15.79 -0.13 7.63
CA GLU A 178 15.61 0.82 8.71
C GLU A 178 14.48 0.35 9.66
N ALA A 179 14.70 -0.79 10.33
CA ALA A 179 13.67 -1.51 11.09
C ALA A 179 12.97 -0.66 12.16
N TYR A 180 13.72 0.19 12.88
CA TYR A 180 13.15 1.08 13.89
C TYR A 180 12.16 2.07 13.27
N TYR A 181 12.55 2.73 12.18
CA TYR A 181 11.70 3.68 11.47
C TYR A 181 10.46 3.01 10.87
N ALA A 182 10.60 1.78 10.37
CA ALA A 182 9.47 1.00 9.87
C ALA A 182 8.40 0.78 10.94
N VAL A 183 8.80 0.27 12.11
CA VAL A 183 7.90 -0.01 13.23
C VAL A 183 7.21 1.25 13.73
N GLU A 184 7.94 2.36 13.90
CA GLU A 184 7.35 3.61 14.37
C GLU A 184 6.34 4.18 13.38
N HIS A 185 6.62 4.16 12.08
CA HIS A 185 5.68 4.65 11.08
C HIS A 185 4.47 3.73 10.89
N TYR A 186 4.62 2.41 11.02
CA TYR A 186 3.45 1.52 11.03
C TYR A 186 2.55 1.77 12.24
N LYS A 187 3.10 1.98 13.44
CA LYS A 187 2.30 2.33 14.62
C LYS A 187 1.57 3.66 14.42
N LEU A 188 2.24 4.66 13.83
CA LEU A 188 1.60 5.94 13.50
C LEU A 188 0.48 5.74 12.49
N ALA A 189 0.68 4.95 11.43
CA ALA A 189 -0.37 4.65 10.45
C ALA A 189 -1.58 3.97 11.12
N ALA A 190 -1.38 2.96 11.95
CA ALA A 190 -2.44 2.28 12.69
C ALA A 190 -3.18 3.22 13.67
N LYS A 191 -2.45 4.16 14.30
CA LYS A 191 -3.06 5.17 15.17
C LYS A 191 -3.88 6.19 14.39
N LYS A 192 -3.43 6.60 13.21
CA LYS A 192 -4.11 7.58 12.35
C LYS A 192 -5.36 7.01 11.69
N ASN A 193 -5.39 5.70 11.39
CA ASN A 193 -6.60 5.02 10.95
C ASN A 193 -6.83 3.73 11.75
N PRO A 194 -7.68 3.75 12.79
CA PRO A 194 -7.96 2.59 13.63
C PRO A 194 -8.89 1.56 12.97
N TYR A 195 -9.37 1.80 11.74
CA TYR A 195 -10.28 0.92 11.00
C TYR A 195 -9.60 0.16 9.86
N ASP A 196 -8.36 0.54 9.53
CA ASP A 196 -7.53 -0.12 8.53
C ASP A 196 -6.59 -1.12 9.21
N THR A 197 -6.54 -2.34 8.67
CA THR A 197 -5.74 -3.43 9.25
C THR A 197 -4.36 -3.56 8.62
N GLU A 198 -4.05 -2.84 7.55
CA GLU A 198 -2.84 -3.01 6.75
C GLU A 198 -1.58 -2.73 7.59
N ALA A 199 -1.57 -1.62 8.34
CA ALA A 199 -0.45 -1.27 9.20
C ALA A 199 -0.22 -2.29 10.34
N LEU A 200 -1.30 -2.83 10.93
CA LEU A 200 -1.22 -3.85 11.97
C LEU A 200 -0.71 -5.18 11.41
N VAL A 201 -1.15 -5.58 10.22
CA VAL A 201 -0.65 -6.76 9.52
C VAL A 201 0.83 -6.59 9.18
N ARG A 202 1.27 -5.42 8.70
CA ARG A 202 2.69 -5.12 8.46
C ARG A 202 3.54 -5.19 9.73
N LEU A 203 3.06 -4.65 10.85
CA LEU A 203 3.72 -4.81 12.15
C LEU A 203 3.87 -6.29 12.52
N SER A 204 2.81 -7.08 12.33
CA SER A 204 2.88 -8.51 12.61
C SER A 204 3.89 -9.24 11.73
N ASP A 205 3.92 -8.93 10.42
CA ASP A 205 4.86 -9.49 9.46
C ASP A 205 6.31 -9.18 9.86
N HIS A 206 6.59 -7.94 10.26
CA HIS A 206 7.89 -7.50 10.77
C HIS A 206 8.33 -8.31 12.00
N TYR A 207 7.43 -8.47 12.97
CA TYR A 207 7.73 -9.22 14.20
C TYR A 207 7.86 -10.72 13.97
N LEU A 208 7.11 -11.30 13.03
CA LEU A 208 7.30 -12.70 12.60
C LEU A 208 8.68 -12.88 11.99
N ALA A 209 9.10 -12.01 11.06
CA ALA A 209 10.43 -12.05 10.46
C ALA A 209 11.56 -11.91 11.49
N SER A 210 11.30 -11.20 12.59
CA SER A 210 12.23 -11.02 13.70
C SER A 210 12.16 -12.15 14.77
N GLY A 211 11.33 -13.18 14.56
CA GLY A 211 11.13 -14.28 15.52
C GLY A 211 10.32 -13.91 16.78
N LEU A 212 9.79 -12.68 16.86
CA LEU A 212 9.07 -12.14 18.01
C LEU A 212 7.58 -12.48 17.95
N LYS A 213 7.27 -13.78 18.03
CA LYS A 213 5.92 -14.37 17.86
C LYS A 213 4.84 -13.75 18.75
N ASN A 214 5.16 -13.41 20.00
CA ASN A 214 4.20 -12.81 20.94
C ASN A 214 3.76 -11.40 20.49
N ARG A 215 4.69 -10.59 19.96
CA ARG A 215 4.34 -9.27 19.43
C ARG A 215 3.53 -9.39 18.15
N ALA A 216 3.90 -10.31 17.26
CA ALA A 216 3.11 -10.59 16.07
C ALA A 216 1.66 -10.98 16.42
N PHE A 217 1.49 -11.87 17.41
CA PHE A 217 0.17 -12.26 17.90
C PHE A 217 -0.66 -11.08 18.44
N GLN A 218 -0.04 -10.15 19.16
CA GLN A 218 -0.72 -8.95 19.67
C GLN A 218 -1.31 -8.12 18.53
N TYR A 219 -0.49 -7.75 17.53
CA TYR A 219 -0.97 -6.93 16.40
C TYR A 219 -1.99 -7.65 15.51
N LEU A 220 -1.85 -8.98 15.33
CA LEU A 220 -2.87 -9.77 14.62
C LEU A 220 -4.19 -9.82 15.39
N THR A 221 -4.14 -9.90 16.72
CA THR A 221 -5.32 -9.86 17.57
C THR A 221 -6.02 -8.51 17.48
N GLU A 222 -5.26 -7.41 17.45
CA GLU A 222 -5.80 -6.07 17.21
C GLU A 222 -6.44 -5.96 15.82
N ALA A 223 -5.75 -6.41 14.77
CA ALA A 223 -6.27 -6.41 13.41
C ALA A 223 -7.56 -7.24 13.27
N SER A 224 -7.63 -8.38 13.95
CA SER A 224 -8.81 -9.27 13.94
C SER A 224 -10.03 -8.66 14.60
N LYS A 225 -9.86 -7.78 15.59
CA LYS A 225 -11.00 -7.05 16.21
C LYS A 225 -11.65 -6.08 15.21
N ILE A 226 -10.91 -5.63 14.21
CA ILE A 226 -11.37 -4.69 13.19
C ILE A 226 -11.94 -5.45 11.99
N GLN A 227 -11.20 -6.43 11.45
CA GLN A 227 -11.61 -7.21 10.28
C GLN A 227 -11.27 -8.70 10.44
N GLU A 228 -12.08 -9.43 11.21
CA GLU A 228 -11.87 -10.87 11.48
C GLU A 228 -11.86 -11.75 10.21
N THR A 229 -12.66 -11.38 9.21
CA THR A 229 -12.79 -12.13 7.95
C THR A 229 -11.78 -11.69 6.89
N SER A 230 -10.93 -10.69 7.17
CA SER A 230 -9.93 -10.20 6.22
C SER A 230 -8.94 -11.31 5.84
N PRO A 231 -8.76 -11.62 4.54
CA PRO A 231 -7.79 -12.61 4.10
C PRO A 231 -6.36 -12.31 4.56
N ASN A 232 -6.00 -11.02 4.63
CA ASN A 232 -4.66 -10.59 5.05
C ASN A 232 -4.42 -10.83 6.55
N VAL A 233 -5.44 -10.61 7.39
CA VAL A 233 -5.37 -10.91 8.83
C VAL A 233 -5.26 -12.42 9.05
N ARG A 234 -6.06 -13.22 8.33
CA ARG A 234 -6.01 -14.68 8.39
C ARG A 234 -4.69 -15.25 7.89
N LEU A 235 -4.13 -14.68 6.81
CA LEU A 235 -2.78 -14.97 6.34
C LEU A 235 -1.75 -14.75 7.46
N GLY A 236 -1.83 -13.62 8.17
CA GLY A 236 -0.94 -13.33 9.29
C GLY A 236 -1.03 -14.38 10.42
N PHE A 237 -2.24 -14.79 10.82
CA PHE A 237 -2.40 -15.88 11.80
C PHE A 237 -1.90 -17.22 11.29
N ALA A 238 -2.15 -17.56 10.03
CA ALA A 238 -1.65 -18.80 9.45
C ALA A 238 -0.11 -18.82 9.45
N ARG A 239 0.53 -17.71 9.08
CA ARG A 239 1.99 -17.56 9.16
C ARG A 239 2.51 -17.66 10.60
N LEU A 240 1.83 -17.06 11.57
CA LEU A 240 2.19 -17.22 12.99
C LEU A 240 2.14 -18.69 13.43
N GLU A 241 1.15 -19.45 12.99
CA GLU A 241 1.04 -20.88 13.30
C GLU A 241 2.11 -21.70 12.57
N MET A 242 2.46 -21.36 11.32
CA MET A 242 3.61 -21.95 10.61
C MET A 242 4.91 -21.73 11.41
N GLU A 243 5.15 -20.51 11.91
CA GLU A 243 6.32 -20.19 12.72
C GLU A 243 6.34 -20.97 14.05
N LYS A 244 5.17 -21.37 14.59
CA LYS A 244 5.08 -22.26 15.76
C LYS A 244 5.27 -23.74 15.42
N GLY A 245 5.32 -24.10 14.13
CA GLY A 245 5.35 -25.49 13.65
C GLY A 245 3.97 -26.15 13.53
N ASN A 246 2.90 -25.39 13.74
CA ASN A 246 1.52 -25.88 13.78
C ASN A 246 0.89 -25.92 12.37
N PHE A 247 1.50 -26.66 11.45
CA PHE A 247 1.10 -26.65 10.03
C PHE A 247 -0.34 -27.12 9.78
N HIS A 248 -0.87 -28.07 10.57
CA HIS A 248 -2.27 -28.48 10.46
C HIS A 248 -3.26 -27.37 10.83
N ILE A 249 -2.90 -26.49 11.78
CA ILE A 249 -3.74 -25.35 12.16
C ILE A 249 -3.67 -24.29 11.05
N ALA A 250 -2.46 -23.95 10.60
CA ALA A 250 -2.27 -23.02 9.49
C ALA A 250 -3.04 -23.45 8.24
N TYR A 251 -3.00 -24.76 7.90
CA TYR A 251 -3.74 -25.30 6.75
C TYR A 251 -5.24 -25.06 6.89
N LYS A 252 -5.81 -25.34 8.06
CA LYS A 252 -7.24 -25.09 8.34
C LYS A 252 -7.61 -23.61 8.22
N ILE A 253 -6.71 -22.70 8.63
CA ILE A 253 -6.94 -21.26 8.49
C ILE A 253 -6.99 -20.89 6.99
N PHE A 254 -6.00 -21.32 6.22
CA PHE A 254 -5.97 -21.07 4.77
C PHE A 254 -7.19 -21.64 4.05
N ALA A 255 -7.50 -22.93 4.25
CA ALA A 255 -8.63 -23.61 3.61
C ALA A 255 -9.99 -22.98 3.95
N LYS A 256 -10.13 -22.36 5.13
CA LYS A 256 -11.36 -21.67 5.56
C LYS A 256 -11.39 -20.18 5.21
N THR A 257 -10.34 -19.64 4.59
CA THR A 257 -10.27 -18.22 4.25
C THR A 257 -10.94 -18.00 2.89
N SER A 258 -12.04 -17.26 2.88
CA SER A 258 -12.69 -16.86 1.63
C SER A 258 -11.92 -15.71 0.97
N LEU A 259 -11.63 -15.85 -0.32
CA LEU A 259 -11.05 -14.79 -1.15
C LEU A 259 -12.10 -14.04 -1.98
N THR A 260 -13.38 -14.40 -1.79
CA THR A 260 -14.55 -13.78 -2.42
C THR A 260 -15.58 -13.37 -1.38
N SER A 261 -16.38 -12.36 -1.72
CA SER A 261 -17.54 -11.95 -0.93
C SER A 261 -18.66 -12.98 -1.08
N GLN A 262 -19.71 -12.85 -0.26
CA GLN A 262 -20.92 -13.67 -0.38
C GLN A 262 -21.59 -13.55 -1.76
N GLU A 263 -21.39 -12.43 -2.46
CA GLU A 263 -21.87 -12.18 -3.82
C GLU A 263 -20.95 -12.76 -4.90
N GLY A 264 -19.88 -13.47 -4.52
CA GLY A 264 -18.90 -14.04 -5.45
C GLY A 264 -17.88 -13.03 -6.00
N LYS A 265 -17.89 -11.77 -5.54
CA LYS A 265 -16.92 -10.76 -5.98
C LYS A 265 -15.56 -10.99 -5.32
N PRO A 266 -14.42 -10.87 -6.04
CA PRO A 266 -13.10 -10.96 -5.43
C PRO A 266 -12.92 -9.91 -4.32
N ILE A 267 -12.38 -10.33 -3.17
CA ILE A 267 -11.95 -9.42 -2.10
C ILE A 267 -10.47 -9.08 -2.34
N PRO A 268 -10.00 -7.85 -2.08
CA PRO A 268 -8.57 -7.55 -2.11
C PRO A 268 -7.79 -8.36 -1.06
N TYR A 269 -6.67 -8.97 -1.47
CA TYR A 269 -5.76 -9.71 -0.60
C TYR A 269 -4.34 -9.75 -1.17
N ASP A 270 -3.36 -9.96 -0.30
CA ASP A 270 -1.94 -10.13 -0.62
C ASP A 270 -1.68 -11.50 -1.27
N LYS A 271 -1.12 -11.51 -2.50
CA LYS A 271 -0.98 -12.74 -3.30
C LYS A 271 0.00 -13.74 -2.69
N LYS A 272 0.87 -13.31 -1.77
CA LYS A 272 1.70 -14.21 -0.97
C LYS A 272 0.87 -15.23 -0.17
N PHE A 273 -0.45 -14.99 -0.01
CA PHE A 273 -1.42 -15.98 0.48
C PHE A 273 -1.22 -17.35 -0.19
N HIS A 274 -1.18 -17.38 -1.51
CA HIS A 274 -1.08 -18.62 -2.29
C HIS A 274 0.24 -19.35 -2.03
N TYR A 275 1.34 -18.61 -1.93
CA TYR A 275 2.63 -19.20 -1.59
C TYR A 275 2.60 -19.85 -0.19
N TYR A 276 2.17 -19.12 0.84
CA TYR A 276 2.17 -19.67 2.20
C TYR A 276 1.15 -20.80 2.38
N PHE A 277 0.02 -20.76 1.66
CA PHE A 277 -0.92 -21.86 1.64
C PHE A 277 -0.28 -23.11 1.01
N ALA A 278 0.40 -22.96 -0.13
CA ALA A 278 1.10 -24.06 -0.79
C ALA A 278 2.21 -24.68 0.08
N GLU A 279 3.03 -23.85 0.75
CA GLU A 279 4.05 -24.33 1.70
C GLU A 279 3.41 -25.15 2.82
N THR A 280 2.29 -24.68 3.35
CA THR A 280 1.56 -25.33 4.44
C THR A 280 0.93 -26.64 3.98
N ALA A 281 0.28 -26.66 2.82
CA ALA A 281 -0.30 -27.84 2.20
C ALA A 281 0.75 -28.92 1.95
N SER A 282 1.93 -28.53 1.44
CA SER A 282 3.07 -29.42 1.25
C SER A 282 3.55 -30.04 2.57
N LYS A 283 3.59 -29.25 3.66
CA LYS A 283 3.97 -29.74 5.00
C LYS A 283 2.97 -30.72 5.60
N VAL A 284 1.69 -30.63 5.25
CA VAL A 284 0.66 -31.58 5.70
C VAL A 284 0.39 -32.69 4.68
N THR A 285 1.25 -32.85 3.67
CA THR A 285 1.17 -33.89 2.62
C THR A 285 -0.04 -33.80 1.69
N ASP A 286 -0.70 -32.63 1.65
CA ASP A 286 -1.70 -32.30 0.63
C ASP A 286 -1.00 -31.67 -0.58
N TYR A 287 -0.40 -32.54 -1.38
CA TYR A 287 0.39 -32.12 -2.53
C TYR A 287 -0.45 -31.61 -3.71
N GLU A 288 -1.74 -31.97 -3.77
CA GLU A 288 -2.66 -31.46 -4.78
C GLU A 288 -2.93 -29.97 -4.55
N THR A 289 -3.37 -29.61 -3.34
CA THR A 289 -3.56 -28.21 -2.97
C THR A 289 -2.26 -27.42 -3.07
N ALA A 290 -1.12 -28.03 -2.68
CA ALA A 290 0.17 -27.36 -2.81
C ALA A 290 0.51 -27.01 -4.27
N GLU A 291 0.30 -27.94 -5.21
CA GLU A 291 0.51 -27.71 -6.64
C GLU A 291 -0.40 -26.59 -7.16
N GLU A 292 -1.69 -26.66 -6.84
CA GLU A 292 -2.69 -25.68 -7.27
C GLU A 292 -2.34 -24.26 -6.79
N GLU A 293 -2.01 -24.12 -5.51
CA GLU A 293 -1.74 -22.83 -4.89
C GLU A 293 -0.40 -22.23 -5.37
N TYR A 294 0.65 -23.03 -5.60
CA TYR A 294 1.84 -22.51 -6.26
C TYR A 294 1.55 -22.05 -7.70
N THR A 295 0.71 -22.78 -8.44
CA THR A 295 0.28 -22.39 -9.79
C THR A 295 -0.47 -21.05 -9.76
N LYS A 296 -1.36 -20.84 -8.78
CA LYS A 296 -2.02 -19.55 -8.55
C LYS A 296 -1.00 -18.43 -8.27
N MET A 297 -0.04 -18.64 -7.37
CA MET A 297 1.00 -17.66 -7.10
C MET A 297 1.77 -17.26 -8.37
N LEU A 298 2.14 -18.23 -9.21
CA LEU A 298 2.89 -18.01 -10.46
C LEU A 298 2.06 -17.28 -11.53
N SER A 299 0.73 -17.26 -11.41
CA SER A 299 -0.15 -16.51 -12.32
C SER A 299 -0.09 -14.99 -12.12
N PHE A 300 0.61 -14.50 -11.08
CA PHE A 300 0.81 -13.08 -10.78
C PHE A 300 2.25 -12.60 -11.07
N PRO A 301 2.77 -12.66 -12.30
CA PRO A 301 4.20 -12.57 -12.61
C PRO A 301 4.92 -11.29 -12.14
N ASN A 302 4.17 -10.20 -11.91
CA ASN A 302 4.69 -8.91 -11.46
C ASN A 302 4.44 -8.64 -9.97
N ASP A 303 4.01 -9.65 -9.20
CA ASP A 303 3.75 -9.46 -7.78
C ASP A 303 5.05 -9.16 -7.00
N PRO A 304 5.07 -8.13 -6.12
CA PRO A 304 6.25 -7.75 -5.35
C PRO A 304 6.82 -8.88 -4.47
N PHE A 305 6.01 -9.88 -4.12
CA PHE A 305 6.45 -11.02 -3.32
C PHE A 305 7.63 -11.78 -3.98
N PHE A 306 7.76 -11.74 -5.30
CA PHE A 306 8.86 -12.39 -6.02
C PHE A 306 10.25 -11.79 -5.74
N ALA A 307 10.33 -10.60 -5.13
CA ALA A 307 11.58 -10.06 -4.60
C ALA A 307 12.11 -10.87 -3.40
N THR A 308 11.22 -11.59 -2.69
CA THR A 308 11.57 -12.44 -1.54
C THR A 308 11.86 -13.87 -1.98
N VAL A 309 11.01 -14.46 -2.82
CA VAL A 309 11.15 -15.84 -3.31
C VAL A 309 11.03 -15.85 -4.82
N SER A 310 12.09 -16.24 -5.52
CA SER A 310 12.07 -16.18 -7.00
C SER A 310 10.98 -17.09 -7.61
N PRO A 311 10.38 -16.70 -8.75
CA PRO A 311 9.40 -17.54 -9.45
C PRO A 311 9.94 -18.93 -9.81
N LYS A 312 11.26 -19.03 -10.11
CA LYS A 312 11.92 -20.31 -10.41
C LYS A 312 11.91 -21.28 -9.22
N VAL A 313 12.11 -20.75 -8.00
CA VAL A 313 12.06 -21.56 -6.77
C VAL A 313 10.64 -22.06 -6.55
N ILE A 314 9.63 -21.20 -6.73
CA ILE A 314 8.22 -21.56 -6.58
C ILE A 314 7.81 -22.61 -7.62
N ALA A 315 8.20 -22.43 -8.89
CA ALA A 315 7.95 -23.41 -9.95
C ALA A 315 8.57 -24.78 -9.64
N ARG A 316 9.82 -24.82 -9.14
CA ARG A 316 10.43 -26.08 -8.71
C ARG A 316 9.65 -26.75 -7.58
N ARG A 317 9.16 -25.98 -6.60
CA ARG A 317 8.35 -26.52 -5.48
C ARG A 317 7.01 -27.07 -5.97
N ARG A 318 6.34 -26.37 -6.89
CA ARG A 318 5.14 -26.86 -7.59
C ARG A 318 5.41 -28.19 -8.30
N ASP A 319 6.46 -28.27 -9.10
CA ASP A 319 6.75 -29.47 -9.88
C ASP A 319 7.07 -30.68 -8.99
N ILE A 320 7.68 -30.44 -7.82
CA ILE A 320 7.89 -31.48 -6.80
C ILE A 320 6.54 -31.90 -6.19
N ALA A 321 5.70 -30.95 -5.78
CA ALA A 321 4.37 -31.24 -5.25
C ALA A 321 3.53 -32.06 -6.26
N LYS A 322 3.53 -31.66 -7.53
CA LYS A 322 2.87 -32.38 -8.62
C LYS A 322 3.29 -33.85 -8.69
N LYS A 323 4.59 -34.14 -8.67
CA LYS A 323 5.11 -35.52 -8.70
C LYS A 323 4.65 -36.33 -7.49
N PHE A 324 4.63 -35.74 -6.30
CA PHE A 324 4.14 -36.42 -5.10
C PHE A 324 2.63 -36.66 -5.14
N ALA A 325 1.85 -35.72 -5.68
CA ALA A 325 0.42 -35.90 -5.89
C ALA A 325 0.13 -37.06 -6.86
N GLU A 326 0.84 -37.10 -8.00
CA GLU A 326 0.74 -38.18 -8.99
C GLU A 326 1.12 -39.55 -8.38
N ALA A 327 2.25 -39.63 -7.67
CA ALA A 327 2.68 -40.87 -7.03
C ALA A 327 1.67 -41.38 -5.99
N LYS A 328 1.04 -40.49 -5.23
CA LYS A 328 0.01 -40.84 -4.24
C LYS A 328 -1.26 -41.38 -4.91
N LYS A 329 -1.65 -40.83 -6.06
CA LYS A 329 -2.78 -41.35 -6.85
C LYS A 329 -2.52 -42.75 -7.37
N THR A 330 -1.36 -42.97 -7.99
CA THR A 330 -0.98 -44.30 -8.50
C THR A 330 -0.94 -45.35 -7.39
N GLN A 331 -0.43 -45.02 -6.20
CA GLN A 331 -0.45 -45.94 -5.05
C GLN A 331 -1.86 -46.29 -4.57
N LEU A 332 -2.80 -45.34 -4.62
CA LEU A 332 -4.20 -45.59 -4.27
C LEU A 332 -4.86 -46.51 -5.30
N ASP A 333 -4.67 -46.23 -6.59
CA ASP A 333 -5.18 -47.04 -7.69
C ASP A 333 -4.66 -48.49 -7.62
N ASP A 334 -3.38 -48.67 -7.32
CA ASP A 334 -2.76 -50.00 -7.14
C ASP A 334 -3.29 -50.73 -5.89
N SER A 335 -3.64 -50.00 -4.83
CA SER A 335 -4.18 -50.58 -3.58
C SER A 335 -5.65 -51.00 -3.70
N GLU A 336 -6.44 -50.32 -4.54
CA GLU A 336 -7.83 -50.67 -4.82
C GLU A 336 -7.95 -51.83 -5.83
N ALA A 337 -6.91 -52.10 -6.62
CA ALA A 337 -6.87 -53.17 -7.62
C ALA A 337 -6.54 -54.57 -7.07
N VAL A 338 -6.26 -54.72 -5.77
CA VAL A 338 -6.03 -56.04 -5.15
C VAL A 338 -7.39 -56.73 -4.90
N PRO A 339 -7.70 -57.86 -5.57
CA PRO A 339 -8.94 -58.59 -5.29
C PRO A 339 -8.93 -59.07 -3.84
N VAL A 340 -10.04 -58.85 -3.13
CA VAL A 340 -10.31 -59.60 -1.90
C VAL A 340 -10.49 -61.05 -2.33
N ASP A 341 -9.44 -61.86 -2.19
CA ASP A 341 -9.59 -63.32 -2.27
C ASP A 341 -10.57 -63.71 -1.17
N SER A 342 -11.80 -63.98 -1.59
CA SER A 342 -12.85 -64.56 -0.78
C SER A 342 -12.53 -66.04 -0.56
N ASP A 343 -11.53 -66.33 0.26
CA ASP A 343 -11.32 -67.66 0.79
C ASP A 343 -11.81 -67.73 2.24
N GLY A 344 -12.87 -68.51 2.42
CA GLY A 344 -13.27 -69.06 3.72
C GLY A 344 -14.70 -68.75 4.16
N ASN A 345 -15.69 -69.49 3.63
CA ASN A 345 -16.22 -70.71 4.28
C ASN A 345 -17.32 -71.37 3.45
#